data_AF-A0A420WWZ5-F1
#
_entry.id   AF-A0A420WWZ5-F1
#
_cell.length_a   1.000
_cell.length_b   1.000
_cell.length_c   1.000
_cell.angle_alpha   90.00
_cell.angle_beta   90.00
_cell.angle_gamma   90.00
#
_symmetry.space_group_name_H-M   'P 1'
#
loop_
_entity.id
_entity.type
_entity.pdbx_description
1 polymer ?
#
loop_
_entity_poly.entity_id
_entity_poly.type
_entity_poly.pdbx_seq_one_letter_code
_entity_poly.pdbx_strand_id
1 'polypeptide(L)'
;MQLIKRYSSSLSVYFVFMTRLFWTVKKCTSMAVIFNLLSEILKILSFIIPIKIILLLSASSIPDKLTAYMVVGTLNEWILFLAGMTVVTYLLSVGCAFIFRKNTKYGADAIKSMRQEKEKKWNVKKSREITNLYKTSCESLADFALLFLCLTALAFFNQKVAFVFLAAVVTFFLILCFFESLDRVKHAEILQKKYPIIIHVMFSMSFFIVFIFMIFDYMYFSPIDALSAIISLVLGRRLTMASEKFFKRIIRLMLMKERVGRVLMLDEVVKV
;
A
#
# COMPACT_ATOMS: atom_id res chain seq x y z
N MET A 1 7.07 -3.69 28.01
CA MET A 1 6.18 -4.87 27.89
C MET A 1 4.68 -4.53 27.72
N GLN A 2 4.13 -3.52 28.42
CA GLN A 2 2.70 -3.13 28.28
C GLN A 2 2.34 -2.46 26.93
N LEU A 3 3.28 -1.75 26.28
CA LEU A 3 3.06 -1.09 24.98
C LEU A 3 2.99 -2.07 23.80
N ILE A 4 3.91 -3.05 23.74
CA ILE A 4 3.82 -4.17 22.81
C ILE A 4 2.50 -4.89 23.02
N LYS A 5 2.04 -5.07 24.28
CA LYS A 5 0.75 -5.68 24.58
C LYS A 5 -0.44 -4.83 24.11
N ARG A 6 -0.40 -3.48 24.22
CA ARG A 6 -1.47 -2.57 23.76
C ARG A 6 -1.53 -2.42 22.23
N TYR A 7 -0.37 -2.35 21.57
CA TYR A 7 -0.28 -2.26 20.10
C TYR A 7 -0.51 -3.64 19.45
N SER A 8 0.03 -4.72 20.02
CA SER A 8 -0.24 -6.12 19.61
C SER A 8 -1.70 -6.48 19.84
N SER A 9 -2.31 -6.07 20.96
CA SER A 9 -3.75 -6.19 21.19
C SER A 9 -4.57 -5.38 20.18
N SER A 10 -4.15 -4.17 19.85
CA SER A 10 -4.86 -3.34 18.86
C SER A 10 -4.74 -3.89 17.43
N LEU A 11 -3.56 -4.42 17.07
CA LEU A 11 -3.31 -5.08 15.79
C LEU A 11 -4.01 -6.44 15.69
N SER A 12 -4.06 -7.23 16.76
CA SER A 12 -4.78 -8.50 16.77
C SER A 12 -6.29 -8.27 16.67
N VAL A 13 -6.83 -7.28 17.39
CA VAL A 13 -8.26 -6.93 17.26
C VAL A 13 -8.55 -6.30 15.89
N TYR A 14 -7.61 -5.59 15.28
CA TYR A 14 -7.72 -5.14 13.89
C TYR A 14 -7.79 -6.32 12.92
N PHE A 15 -6.90 -7.30 13.07
CA PHE A 15 -6.85 -8.47 12.21
C PHE A 15 -8.12 -9.33 12.37
N VAL A 16 -8.60 -9.51 13.60
CA VAL A 16 -9.87 -10.22 13.90
C VAL A 16 -11.08 -9.44 13.36
N PHE A 17 -11.08 -8.11 13.47
CA PHE A 17 -12.13 -7.27 12.88
C PHE A 17 -12.13 -7.37 11.35
N MET A 18 -10.95 -7.31 10.73
CA MET A 18 -10.76 -7.49 9.29
C MET A 18 -11.25 -8.85 8.80
N THR A 19 -10.88 -9.94 9.47
CA THR A 19 -11.28 -11.29 9.08
C THR A 19 -12.78 -11.50 9.22
N ARG A 20 -13.41 -10.95 10.27
CA ARG A 20 -14.88 -10.97 10.41
C ARG A 20 -15.59 -10.11 9.35
N LEU A 21 -15.09 -8.92 9.05
CA LEU A 21 -15.65 -8.04 8.00
C LEU A 21 -15.52 -8.70 6.61
N PHE A 22 -14.41 -9.38 6.37
CA PHE A 22 -14.20 -10.20 5.19
C PHE A 22 -15.21 -11.36 5.13
N TRP A 23 -15.61 -11.95 6.24
CA TRP A 23 -16.62 -13.00 6.27
C TRP A 23 -18.05 -12.49 6.01
N THR A 24 -18.44 -11.34 6.56
CA THR A 24 -19.81 -10.80 6.40
C THR A 24 -20.11 -10.32 4.98
N VAL A 25 -19.13 -9.77 4.26
CA VAL A 25 -19.32 -9.22 2.90
C VAL A 25 -18.28 -9.78 1.92
N LYS A 26 -18.07 -11.10 1.98
CA LYS A 26 -16.96 -11.80 1.32
C LYS A 26 -16.78 -11.50 -0.16
N LYS A 27 -17.87 -11.49 -0.92
CA LYS A 27 -17.83 -11.24 -2.37
C LYS A 27 -17.44 -9.80 -2.71
N CYS A 28 -18.08 -8.80 -2.09
CA CYS A 28 -17.79 -7.39 -2.39
C CYS A 28 -16.41 -6.97 -1.88
N THR A 29 -15.99 -7.45 -0.70
CA THR A 29 -14.69 -7.13 -0.11
C THR A 29 -13.55 -7.73 -0.92
N SER A 30 -13.65 -9.01 -1.32
CA SER A 30 -12.64 -9.66 -2.16
C SER A 30 -12.50 -8.98 -3.51
N MET A 31 -13.62 -8.71 -4.19
CA MET A 31 -13.61 -8.04 -5.49
C MET A 31 -13.01 -6.62 -5.38
N ALA A 32 -13.37 -5.86 -4.36
CA ALA A 32 -12.82 -4.54 -4.11
C ALA A 32 -11.29 -4.60 -3.91
N VAL A 33 -10.80 -5.51 -3.08
CA VAL A 33 -9.36 -5.64 -2.79
C VAL A 33 -8.60 -6.05 -4.06
N ILE A 34 -9.11 -7.01 -4.83
CA ILE A 34 -8.51 -7.45 -6.09
C ILE A 34 -8.42 -6.30 -7.09
N PHE A 35 -9.51 -5.54 -7.31
CA PHE A 35 -9.48 -4.43 -8.25
C PHE A 35 -8.58 -3.27 -7.79
N ASN A 36 -8.49 -3.02 -6.48
CA ASN A 36 -7.58 -2.01 -5.97
C ASN A 36 -6.11 -2.44 -6.13
N LEU A 37 -5.80 -3.71 -5.84
CA LEU A 37 -4.49 -4.29 -6.10
C LEU A 37 -4.12 -4.22 -7.58
N LEU A 38 -5.03 -4.66 -8.46
CA LEU A 38 -4.82 -4.63 -9.90
C LEU A 38 -4.61 -3.19 -10.40
N SER A 39 -5.38 -2.22 -9.88
CA SER A 39 -5.17 -0.80 -10.19
C SER A 39 -3.77 -0.32 -9.81
N GLU A 40 -3.28 -0.64 -8.61
CA GLU A 40 -1.94 -0.23 -8.19
C GLU A 40 -0.85 -0.94 -9.00
N ILE A 41 -1.00 -2.23 -9.33
CA ILE A 41 -0.06 -2.97 -10.20
C ILE A 41 -0.02 -2.34 -11.60
N LEU A 42 -1.17 -2.05 -12.20
CA LEU A 42 -1.24 -1.40 -13.51
C LEU A 42 -0.60 0.00 -13.50
N LYS A 43 -0.71 0.77 -12.40
CA LYS A 43 0.02 2.05 -12.26
C LYS A 43 1.52 1.88 -12.16
N ILE A 44 2.01 0.78 -11.60
CA ILE A 44 3.44 0.45 -11.60
C ILE A 44 3.86 0.13 -13.02
N LEU A 45 3.10 -0.72 -13.71
CA LEU A 45 3.40 -1.13 -15.08
C LEU A 45 3.36 0.05 -16.05
N SER A 46 2.39 0.97 -15.90
CA SER A 46 2.29 2.18 -16.72
C SER A 46 3.46 3.15 -16.50
N PHE A 47 4.25 3.00 -15.42
CA PHE A 47 5.46 3.77 -15.19
C PHE A 47 6.71 3.05 -15.70
N ILE A 48 6.74 1.71 -15.64
CA ILE A 48 7.85 0.91 -16.14
C ILE A 48 7.94 0.96 -17.68
N ILE A 49 6.80 0.95 -18.39
CA ILE A 49 6.79 0.94 -19.86
C ILE A 49 7.48 2.20 -20.45
N PRO A 50 7.15 3.44 -20.03
CA PRO A 50 7.86 4.63 -20.49
C PRO A 50 9.35 4.61 -20.23
N ILE A 51 9.79 4.06 -19.09
CA ILE A 51 11.21 3.92 -18.80
C ILE A 51 11.89 3.00 -19.82
N LYS A 52 11.25 1.88 -20.17
CA LYS A 52 11.75 0.98 -21.22
C LYS A 52 11.84 1.69 -22.58
N ILE A 53 10.88 2.55 -22.90
CA ILE A 53 10.91 3.38 -24.13
C ILE A 53 12.11 4.33 -24.12
N ILE A 54 12.34 5.05 -23.02
CA ILE A 54 13.47 5.97 -22.89
C ILE A 54 14.81 5.22 -22.99
N LEU A 55 14.91 4.03 -22.38
CA LEU A 55 16.10 3.18 -22.49
C LEU A 55 16.33 2.70 -23.93
N LEU A 56 15.26 2.34 -24.65
CA LEU A 56 15.34 1.96 -26.08
C LEU A 56 15.75 3.14 -26.97
N LEU A 57 15.23 4.34 -26.70
CA LEU A 57 15.60 5.57 -27.40
C LEU A 57 17.05 5.99 -27.13
N SER A 58 17.55 5.73 -25.92
CA SER A 58 18.91 6.07 -25.51
C SER A 58 19.97 5.08 -26.01
N ALA A 59 19.57 3.88 -26.45
CA ALA A 59 20.49 2.88 -26.95
C ALA A 59 20.68 3.07 -28.47
N SER A 60 21.94 3.19 -28.91
CA SER A 60 22.30 3.28 -30.33
C SER A 60 22.00 1.99 -31.12
N SER A 61 21.83 0.87 -30.41
CA SER A 61 21.43 -0.43 -30.92
C SER A 61 20.56 -1.16 -29.88
N ILE A 62 19.70 -2.08 -30.32
CA ILE A 62 18.85 -2.88 -29.42
C ILE A 62 19.77 -3.68 -28.48
N PRO A 63 19.70 -3.51 -27.14
CA PRO A 63 20.50 -4.31 -26.21
C PRO A 63 20.23 -5.81 -26.40
N ASP A 64 21.25 -6.67 -26.30
CA ASP A 64 21.12 -8.13 -26.56
C ASP A 64 20.07 -8.84 -25.69
N LYS A 65 19.74 -8.29 -24.51
CA LYS A 65 18.67 -8.82 -23.64
C LYS A 65 17.26 -8.48 -24.15
N LEU A 66 17.14 -7.55 -25.09
CA LEU A 66 15.88 -7.02 -25.64
C LEU A 66 15.56 -7.61 -27.02
N THR A 67 16.57 -7.95 -27.82
CA THR A 67 16.42 -8.67 -29.10
C THR A 67 15.72 -10.02 -28.92
N ALA A 68 15.96 -10.72 -27.81
CA ALA A 68 15.30 -12.00 -27.50
C ALA A 68 13.75 -11.92 -27.44
N TYR A 69 13.18 -10.74 -27.19
CA TYR A 69 11.73 -10.53 -27.09
C TYR A 69 11.13 -9.78 -28.29
N MET A 70 11.98 -9.24 -29.18
CA MET A 70 11.58 -8.45 -30.34
C MET A 70 11.87 -9.25 -31.61
N VAL A 71 11.02 -10.25 -31.87
CA VAL A 71 11.19 -11.22 -32.96
C VAL A 71 10.81 -10.61 -34.33
N VAL A 72 9.95 -9.59 -34.36
CA VAL A 72 9.44 -8.95 -35.58
C VAL A 72 9.26 -7.45 -35.35
N GLY A 73 9.64 -6.61 -36.31
CA GLY A 73 9.33 -5.18 -36.36
C GLY A 73 10.54 -4.24 -36.15
N THR A 74 10.40 -3.01 -36.65
CA THR A 74 11.44 -1.98 -36.50
C THR A 74 11.44 -1.40 -35.08
N LEU A 75 12.57 -0.81 -34.65
CA LEU A 75 12.69 -0.15 -33.34
C LEU A 75 11.59 0.93 -33.13
N ASN A 76 11.24 1.65 -34.21
CA ASN A 76 10.18 2.66 -34.18
C ASN A 76 8.79 2.07 -33.95
N GLU A 77 8.48 0.92 -34.56
CA GLU A 77 7.21 0.21 -34.33
C GLU A 77 7.09 -0.25 -32.87
N TRP A 78 8.16 -0.79 -32.30
CA TRP A 78 8.18 -1.20 -30.89
C TRP A 78 7.98 -0.02 -29.93
N ILE A 79 8.60 1.13 -30.21
CA ILE A 79 8.40 2.35 -29.43
C ILE A 79 6.93 2.81 -29.51
N LEU A 80 6.35 2.86 -30.71
CA LEU A 80 4.96 3.27 -30.89
C LEU A 80 4.00 2.31 -30.18
N PHE A 81 4.24 1.00 -30.29
CA PHE A 81 3.46 -0.02 -29.60
C PHE A 81 3.55 0.12 -28.07
N LEU A 82 4.75 0.28 -27.51
CA LEU A 82 4.96 0.47 -26.07
C LEU A 82 4.31 1.78 -25.57
N ALA A 83 4.34 2.85 -26.37
CA ALA A 83 3.66 4.10 -26.06
C ALA A 83 2.13 3.90 -25.99
N GLY A 84 1.55 3.21 -26.98
CA GLY A 84 0.14 2.84 -26.97
C GLY A 84 -0.23 1.98 -25.75
N MET A 85 0.57 0.96 -25.46
CA MET A 85 0.40 0.09 -24.30
C MET A 85 0.45 0.84 -22.97
N THR A 86 1.28 1.89 -22.86
CA THR A 86 1.33 2.75 -21.67
C THR A 86 -0.03 3.40 -21.41
N VAL A 87 -0.63 4.01 -22.44
CA VAL A 87 -1.92 4.69 -22.34
C VAL A 87 -3.02 3.69 -21.97
N VAL A 88 -3.07 2.55 -22.66
CA VAL A 88 -4.06 1.48 -22.38
C VAL A 88 -3.92 0.99 -20.94
N THR A 89 -2.70 0.71 -20.48
CA THR A 89 -2.42 0.23 -19.12
C THR A 89 -2.87 1.26 -18.07
N TYR A 90 -2.61 2.54 -18.31
CA TYR A 90 -3.06 3.61 -17.43
C TYR A 90 -4.59 3.70 -17.37
N LEU A 91 -5.28 3.67 -18.52
CA LEU A 91 -6.75 3.69 -18.57
C LEU A 91 -7.37 2.49 -17.85
N LEU A 92 -6.82 1.29 -18.05
CA LEU A 92 -7.22 0.09 -17.30
C LEU A 92 -7.03 0.27 -15.80
N SER A 93 -5.94 0.92 -15.37
CA SER A 93 -5.68 1.21 -13.96
C SER A 93 -6.77 2.11 -13.35
N VAL A 94 -7.23 3.11 -14.12
CA VAL A 94 -8.32 4.02 -13.73
C VAL A 94 -9.65 3.28 -13.69
N GLY A 95 -9.92 2.43 -14.68
CA GLY A 95 -11.11 1.56 -14.72
C GLY A 95 -11.20 0.65 -13.49
N CYS A 96 -10.10 0.00 -13.11
CA CYS A 96 -10.02 -0.82 -11.90
C CYS A 96 -10.29 0.01 -10.63
N ALA A 97 -9.74 1.22 -10.53
CA ALA A 97 -10.00 2.11 -9.40
C ALA A 97 -11.48 2.55 -9.32
N PHE A 98 -12.13 2.73 -10.47
CA PHE A 98 -13.56 3.04 -10.53
C PHE A 98 -14.41 1.85 -10.03
N ILE A 99 -14.11 0.65 -10.51
CA ILE A 99 -14.79 -0.58 -10.07
C ILE A 99 -14.58 -0.80 -8.56
N PHE A 100 -13.39 -0.52 -8.04
CA PHE A 100 -13.10 -0.54 -6.61
C PHE A 100 -14.02 0.40 -5.82
N ARG A 101 -14.16 1.67 -6.25
CA ARG A 101 -15.05 2.66 -5.60
C ARG A 101 -16.51 2.21 -5.61
N LYS A 102 -16.97 1.61 -6.72
CA LYS A 102 -18.33 1.09 -6.85
C LYS A 102 -18.57 -0.09 -5.89
N ASN A 103 -17.67 -1.08 -5.87
CA ASN A 103 -17.77 -2.23 -4.96
C ASN A 103 -17.67 -1.86 -3.48
N THR A 104 -16.79 -0.91 -3.13
CA THR A 104 -16.70 -0.43 -1.73
C THR A 104 -17.96 0.29 -1.28
N LYS A 105 -18.62 1.05 -2.18
CA LYS A 105 -19.92 1.65 -1.89
C LYS A 105 -21.00 0.59 -1.66
N TYR A 106 -21.13 -0.38 -2.56
CA TYR A 106 -22.11 -1.47 -2.40
C TYR A 106 -21.89 -2.29 -1.13
N GLY A 107 -20.64 -2.66 -0.83
CA GLY A 107 -20.33 -3.39 0.39
C GLY A 107 -20.62 -2.58 1.64
N ALA A 108 -20.36 -1.28 1.63
CA ALA A 108 -20.74 -0.40 2.74
C ALA A 108 -22.27 -0.30 2.89
N ASP A 109 -23.00 -0.19 1.79
CA ASP A 109 -24.46 -0.07 1.81
C ASP A 109 -25.13 -1.37 2.30
N ALA A 110 -24.57 -2.55 1.98
CA ALA A 110 -25.01 -3.82 2.54
C ALA A 110 -24.79 -3.91 4.07
N ILE A 111 -23.69 -3.37 4.59
CA ILE A 111 -23.46 -3.32 6.05
C ILE A 111 -24.45 -2.36 6.72
N LYS A 112 -24.77 -1.25 6.06
CA LYS A 112 -25.74 -0.28 6.58
C LYS A 112 -27.13 -0.88 6.67
N SER A 113 -27.61 -1.57 5.64
CA SER A 113 -28.96 -2.16 5.65
C SER A 113 -29.12 -3.16 6.81
N MET A 114 -28.13 -4.05 7.02
CA MET A 114 -28.14 -5.00 8.14
C MET A 114 -28.14 -4.33 9.52
N ARG A 115 -27.54 -3.14 9.66
CA ARG A 115 -27.46 -2.39 10.91
C ARG A 115 -28.68 -1.51 11.16
N GLN A 116 -29.23 -0.91 10.10
CA GLN A 116 -30.44 -0.08 10.17
C GLN A 116 -31.63 -0.85 10.74
N GLU A 117 -31.75 -2.13 10.39
CA GLU A 117 -32.80 -3.01 10.88
C GLU A 117 -32.70 -3.29 12.40
N LYS A 118 -31.49 -3.21 12.97
CA LYS A 118 -31.22 -3.52 14.39
C LYS A 118 -31.14 -2.29 15.30
N GLU A 119 -30.96 -1.09 14.75
CA GLU A 119 -30.74 0.13 15.55
C GLU A 119 -31.91 1.12 15.44
N LYS A 120 -32.62 1.34 16.56
CA LYS A 120 -33.72 2.34 16.67
C LYS A 120 -33.29 3.79 16.41
N LYS A 121 -31.99 4.13 16.47
CA LYS A 121 -31.45 5.49 16.25
C LYS A 121 -30.33 5.49 15.21
N TRP A 122 -30.70 5.29 13.95
CA TRP A 122 -29.83 5.45 12.79
C TRP A 122 -29.79 6.92 12.32
N ASN A 123 -28.60 7.43 11.98
CA ASN A 123 -28.42 8.79 11.45
C ASN A 123 -27.38 8.80 10.31
N VAL A 124 -27.47 9.79 9.43
CA VAL A 124 -26.57 10.06 8.29
C VAL A 124 -25.10 10.07 8.71
N LYS A 125 -24.76 10.60 9.89
CA LYS A 125 -23.38 10.60 10.40
C LYS A 125 -22.82 9.18 10.58
N LYS A 126 -23.58 8.27 11.18
CA LYS A 126 -23.21 6.84 11.35
C LYS A 126 -23.03 6.15 9.99
N SER A 127 -23.94 6.42 9.06
CA SER A 127 -23.87 5.90 7.69
C SER A 127 -22.56 6.29 7.00
N ARG A 128 -22.15 7.58 7.09
CA ARG A 128 -20.89 8.06 6.51
C ARG A 128 -19.66 7.45 7.18
N GLU A 129 -19.69 7.30 8.51
CA GLU A 129 -18.61 6.67 9.27
C GLU A 129 -18.42 5.20 8.88
N ILE A 130 -19.50 4.43 8.71
CA ILE A 130 -19.44 3.03 8.27
C ILE A 130 -18.88 2.92 6.84
N THR A 131 -19.31 3.78 5.91
CA THR A 131 -18.73 3.79 4.55
C THR A 131 -17.24 4.10 4.57
N ASN A 132 -16.83 5.10 5.35
CA ASN A 132 -15.41 5.46 5.47
C ASN A 132 -14.58 4.35 6.12
N LEU A 133 -15.11 3.70 7.15
CA LEU A 133 -14.47 2.59 7.83
C LEU A 133 -14.30 1.40 6.88
N TYR A 134 -15.36 1.01 6.15
CA TYR A 134 -15.31 -0.09 5.19
C TYR A 134 -14.36 0.19 4.03
N LYS A 135 -14.43 1.40 3.46
CA LYS A 135 -13.53 1.82 2.39
C LYS A 135 -12.08 1.81 2.87
N THR A 136 -11.77 2.49 3.98
CA THR A 136 -10.40 2.57 4.50
C THR A 136 -9.86 1.19 4.85
N SER A 137 -10.74 0.28 5.31
CA SER A 137 -10.42 -1.12 5.56
C SER A 137 -9.99 -1.86 4.28
N CYS A 138 -10.82 -1.81 3.23
CA CYS A 138 -10.50 -2.45 1.95
C CYS A 138 -9.21 -1.88 1.33
N GLU A 139 -9.03 -0.55 1.41
CA GLU A 139 -7.82 0.10 0.90
C GLU A 139 -6.58 -0.32 1.68
N SER A 140 -6.67 -0.43 3.02
CA SER A 140 -5.54 -0.87 3.84
C SER A 140 -5.15 -2.32 3.57
N LEU A 141 -6.11 -3.20 3.29
CA LEU A 141 -5.82 -4.60 2.96
C LEU A 141 -5.14 -4.72 1.60
N ALA A 142 -5.59 -3.94 0.61
CA ALA A 142 -4.94 -3.86 -0.69
C ALA A 142 -3.53 -3.25 -0.60
N ASP A 143 -3.34 -2.19 0.18
CA ASP A 143 -2.01 -1.62 0.40
C ASP A 143 -1.06 -2.64 1.05
N PHE A 144 -1.55 -3.44 2.00
CA PHE A 144 -0.77 -4.51 2.63
C PHE A 144 -0.36 -5.61 1.63
N ALA A 145 -1.30 -6.09 0.83
CA ALA A 145 -1.02 -7.11 -0.19
C ALA A 145 -0.08 -6.57 -1.28
N LEU A 146 -0.19 -5.30 -1.66
CA LEU A 146 0.77 -4.64 -2.55
C LEU A 146 2.16 -4.55 -1.93
N LEU A 147 2.24 -4.19 -0.64
CA LEU A 147 3.49 -4.14 0.12
C LEU A 147 4.21 -5.50 0.08
N PHE A 148 3.48 -6.58 0.35
CA PHE A 148 4.01 -7.95 0.30
C PHE A 148 4.46 -8.34 -1.11
N LEU A 149 3.68 -8.03 -2.14
CA LEU A 149 4.02 -8.30 -3.53
C LEU A 149 5.27 -7.53 -3.96
N CYS A 150 5.33 -6.22 -3.68
CA CYS A 150 6.48 -5.39 -4.02
C CYS A 150 7.75 -5.84 -3.28
N LEU A 151 7.63 -6.22 -2.00
CA LEU A 151 8.77 -6.73 -1.23
C LEU A 151 9.26 -8.06 -1.79
N THR A 152 8.35 -8.97 -2.15
CA THR A 152 8.70 -10.26 -2.76
C THR A 152 9.37 -10.07 -4.11
N ALA A 153 8.83 -9.20 -4.96
CA ALA A 153 9.44 -8.84 -6.24
C ALA A 153 10.83 -8.21 -6.04
N LEU A 154 10.96 -7.28 -5.10
CA LEU A 154 12.24 -6.64 -4.79
C LEU A 154 13.27 -7.65 -4.29
N ALA A 155 12.88 -8.59 -3.43
CA ALA A 155 13.76 -9.66 -2.96
C ALA A 155 14.17 -10.59 -4.10
N PHE A 156 13.31 -10.83 -5.08
CA PHE A 156 13.65 -11.61 -6.28
C PHE A 156 14.68 -10.91 -7.18
N PHE A 157 14.53 -9.59 -7.41
CA PHE A 157 15.47 -8.83 -8.26
C PHE A 157 16.77 -8.46 -7.54
N ASN A 158 16.68 -8.09 -6.26
CA ASN A 158 17.81 -7.67 -5.44
C ASN A 158 17.55 -7.92 -3.95
N GLN A 159 18.01 -9.09 -3.48
CA GLN A 159 17.88 -9.52 -2.08
C GLN A 159 18.50 -8.52 -1.09
N LYS A 160 19.68 -7.97 -1.40
CA LYS A 160 20.38 -7.01 -0.53
C LYS A 160 19.53 -5.76 -0.29
N VAL A 161 18.98 -5.18 -1.36
CA VAL A 161 18.15 -3.99 -1.31
C VAL A 161 16.87 -4.25 -0.51
N ALA A 162 16.24 -5.41 -0.68
CA ALA A 162 15.07 -5.79 0.11
C ALA A 162 15.38 -5.88 1.61
N PHE A 163 16.53 -6.44 1.98
CA PHE A 163 16.96 -6.52 3.37
C PHE A 163 17.24 -5.15 3.98
N VAL A 164 17.93 -4.26 3.25
CA VAL A 164 18.18 -2.87 3.69
C VAL A 164 16.88 -2.11 3.89
N PHE A 165 15.91 -2.28 2.99
CA PHE A 165 14.59 -1.68 3.16
C PHE A 165 13.90 -2.17 4.44
N LEU A 166 13.87 -3.49 4.67
CA LEU A 166 13.30 -4.07 5.90
C LEU A 166 14.01 -3.56 7.15
N ALA A 167 15.34 -3.53 7.15
CA ALA A 167 16.14 -3.01 8.24
C ALA A 167 15.80 -1.54 8.53
N ALA A 168 15.68 -0.69 7.49
CA ALA A 168 15.27 0.70 7.65
C ALA A 168 13.89 0.81 8.31
N VAL A 169 12.90 0.06 7.83
CA VAL A 169 11.53 0.09 8.39
C VAL A 169 11.51 -0.41 9.84
N VAL A 170 12.23 -1.47 10.17
CA VAL A 170 12.32 -2.01 11.53
C VAL A 170 13.00 -1.00 12.47
N THR A 171 14.13 -0.43 12.07
CA THR A 171 14.82 0.60 12.85
C THR A 171 13.92 1.79 13.13
N PHE A 172 13.19 2.26 12.11
CA PHE A 172 12.23 3.34 12.26
C PHE A 172 11.09 3.00 13.22
N PHE A 173 10.56 1.78 13.16
CA PHE A 173 9.55 1.30 14.10
C PHE A 173 10.07 1.26 15.54
N LEU A 174 11.30 0.77 15.74
CA LEU A 174 11.95 0.76 17.06
C LEU A 174 12.16 2.17 17.60
N ILE A 175 12.58 3.11 16.76
CA ILE A 175 12.74 4.52 17.11
C ILE A 175 11.40 5.11 17.58
N LEU A 176 10.30 4.87 16.86
CA LEU A 176 8.97 5.33 17.28
C LEU A 176 8.56 4.74 18.63
N CYS A 177 8.75 3.44 18.82
CA CYS A 177 8.46 2.78 20.09
C CYS A 177 9.30 3.34 21.24
N PHE A 178 10.56 3.70 20.99
CA PHE A 178 11.45 4.28 21.98
C PHE A 178 11.00 5.69 22.38
N PHE A 179 10.71 6.56 21.41
CA PHE A 179 10.21 7.92 21.69
C PHE A 179 8.87 7.92 22.42
N GLU A 180 7.94 7.04 22.05
CA GLU A 180 6.66 6.89 22.77
C GLU A 180 6.85 6.36 24.20
N SER A 181 7.91 5.58 24.46
CA SER A 181 8.20 5.08 25.81
C SER A 181 8.78 6.17 26.72
N LEU A 182 9.44 7.18 26.15
CA LEU A 182 10.00 8.32 26.88
C LEU A 182 8.92 9.35 27.21
N ASP A 183 8.04 9.64 26.26
CA ASP A 183 6.87 10.51 26.45
C ASP A 183 5.73 9.75 27.16
N ARG A 184 5.86 9.53 28.48
CA ARG A 184 4.74 9.06 29.34
C ARG A 184 3.57 10.05 29.41
N VAL A 185 3.63 11.19 28.72
CA VAL A 185 2.77 12.36 28.97
C VAL A 185 1.72 12.53 27.86
N LYS A 186 0.52 12.02 28.13
CA LYS A 186 -0.84 12.58 27.88
C LYS A 186 -1.21 13.31 26.57
N HIS A 187 -0.38 13.35 25.53
CA HIS A 187 -0.67 14.14 24.33
C HIS A 187 -1.07 13.31 23.11
N ALA A 188 -2.00 12.37 23.29
CA ALA A 188 -2.61 11.61 22.20
C ALA A 188 -3.21 12.52 21.11
N GLU A 189 -3.73 13.71 21.45
CA GLU A 189 -4.31 14.65 20.48
C GLU A 189 -3.27 15.41 19.64
N ILE A 190 -2.11 15.76 20.21
CA ILE A 190 -1.03 16.42 19.46
C ILE A 190 -0.34 15.41 18.55
N LEU A 191 -0.17 14.19 19.05
CA LEU A 191 0.37 13.05 18.30
C LEU A 191 -0.48 12.74 17.05
N GLN A 192 -1.82 12.73 17.17
CA GLN A 192 -2.73 12.50 16.03
C GLN A 192 -2.51 13.46 14.85
N LYS A 193 -2.19 14.73 15.11
CA LYS A 193 -1.93 15.72 14.04
C LYS A 193 -0.53 15.56 13.43
N LYS A 194 0.46 15.10 14.21
CA LYS A 194 1.86 14.99 13.76
C LYS A 194 2.21 13.65 13.11
N TYR A 195 1.54 12.54 13.46
CA TYR A 195 1.87 11.22 12.92
C TYR A 195 1.88 11.12 11.38
N PRO A 196 0.92 11.70 10.62
CA PRO A 196 0.96 11.59 9.16
C PRO A 196 2.21 12.22 8.55
N ILE A 197 2.72 13.30 9.15
CA ILE A 197 3.95 13.98 8.71
C ILE A 197 5.16 13.14 9.10
N ILE A 198 5.22 12.67 10.34
CA ILE A 198 6.31 11.81 10.83
C ILE A 198 6.44 10.57 9.96
N ILE A 199 5.33 9.86 9.70
CA ILE A 199 5.29 8.68 8.83
C ILE A 199 5.80 9.01 7.43
N HIS A 200 5.39 10.14 6.85
CA HIS A 200 5.84 10.55 5.52
C HIS A 200 7.36 10.80 5.48
N VAL A 201 7.88 11.51 6.47
CA VAL A 201 9.32 11.80 6.58
C VAL A 201 10.09 10.50 6.75
N MET A 202 9.65 9.59 7.61
CA MET A 202 10.31 8.30 7.85
C MET A 202 10.39 7.45 6.59
N PHE A 203 9.28 7.26 5.86
CA PHE A 203 9.31 6.47 4.62
C PHE A 203 10.08 7.15 3.49
N SER A 204 10.09 8.48 3.46
CA SER A 204 10.94 9.24 2.51
C SER A 204 12.41 9.05 2.84
N MET A 205 12.80 9.10 4.12
CA MET A 205 14.16 8.81 4.55
C MET A 205 14.56 7.36 4.25
N SER A 206 13.68 6.37 4.47
CA SER A 206 13.95 4.98 4.09
C SER A 206 14.25 4.84 2.59
N PHE A 207 13.52 5.56 1.73
CA PHE A 207 13.80 5.56 0.29
C PHE A 207 15.22 6.09 0.00
N PHE A 208 15.61 7.20 0.62
CA PHE A 208 16.94 7.77 0.42
C PHE A 208 18.06 6.87 0.95
N ILE A 209 17.87 6.23 2.10
CA ILE A 209 18.84 5.25 2.63
C ILE A 209 19.03 4.10 1.65
N VAL A 210 17.92 3.55 1.11
CA VAL A 210 17.97 2.49 0.11
C VAL A 210 18.65 2.97 -1.18
N PHE A 211 18.34 4.18 -1.64
CA PHE A 211 18.94 4.77 -2.84
C PHE A 211 20.45 4.96 -2.70
N ILE A 212 20.90 5.52 -1.57
CA ILE A 212 22.31 5.70 -1.26
C ILE A 212 23.00 4.33 -1.20
N PHE A 213 22.41 3.36 -0.50
CA PHE A 213 22.92 2.00 -0.45
C PHE A 213 23.08 1.39 -1.85
N MET A 214 22.11 1.59 -2.76
CA MET A 214 22.22 1.10 -4.13
C MET A 214 23.39 1.74 -4.90
N ILE A 215 23.65 3.03 -4.71
CA ILE A 215 24.81 3.70 -5.33
C ILE A 215 26.11 3.09 -4.78
N PHE A 216 26.20 2.91 -3.47
CA PHE A 216 27.38 2.27 -2.85
C PHE A 216 27.56 0.82 -3.31
N ASP A 217 26.49 0.02 -3.37
CA ASP A 217 26.54 -1.37 -3.85
C ASP A 217 26.99 -1.41 -5.33
N TYR A 218 26.52 -0.47 -6.15
CA TYR A 218 26.95 -0.35 -7.55
C TYR A 218 28.42 0.07 -7.71
N MET A 219 28.93 0.98 -6.86
CA MET A 219 30.30 1.50 -6.97
C MET A 219 31.37 0.55 -6.42
N TYR A 220 31.09 -0.12 -5.30
CA TYR A 220 32.10 -0.88 -4.55
C TYR A 220 31.95 -2.39 -4.65
N PHE A 221 30.75 -2.88 -4.98
CA PHE A 221 30.46 -4.30 -5.09
C PHE A 221 30.19 -4.67 -6.55
N SER A 222 29.71 -5.89 -6.78
CA SER A 222 29.46 -6.39 -8.13
C SER A 222 28.47 -5.49 -8.88
N PRO A 223 28.77 -5.10 -10.13
CA PRO A 223 27.92 -4.20 -10.88
C PRO A 223 26.53 -4.83 -11.07
N ILE A 224 25.53 -4.19 -10.48
CA ILE A 224 24.13 -4.52 -10.74
C ILE A 224 23.83 -4.16 -12.19
N ASP A 225 23.21 -5.08 -12.92
CA ASP A 225 22.63 -4.82 -14.24
C ASP A 225 21.78 -3.53 -14.19
N ALA A 226 22.05 -2.56 -15.07
CA ALA A 226 21.37 -1.25 -15.06
C ALA A 226 19.83 -1.37 -15.04
N LEU A 227 19.28 -2.35 -15.77
CA LEU A 227 17.85 -2.64 -15.79
C LEU A 227 17.34 -3.12 -14.41
N SER A 228 18.10 -4.01 -13.74
CA SER A 228 17.76 -4.48 -12.39
C SER A 228 17.84 -3.36 -11.36
N ALA A 229 18.82 -2.46 -11.47
CA ALA A 229 18.90 -1.27 -10.62
C ALA A 229 17.67 -0.37 -10.81
N ILE A 230 17.28 -0.09 -12.05
CA ILE A 230 16.10 0.73 -12.35
C ILE A 230 14.82 0.09 -11.80
N ILE A 231 14.63 -1.21 -12.03
CA ILE A 231 13.47 -1.94 -11.48
C ILE A 231 13.47 -1.89 -9.95
N SER A 232 14.62 -2.15 -9.32
CA SER A 232 14.76 -2.13 -7.85
C SER A 232 14.45 -0.75 -7.28
N LEU A 233 14.87 0.33 -7.95
CA LEU A 233 14.60 1.70 -7.54
C LEU A 233 13.11 2.05 -7.67
N VAL A 234 12.47 1.66 -8.78
CA VAL A 234 11.02 1.84 -8.99
C VAL A 234 10.23 1.05 -7.95
N LEU A 235 10.58 -0.22 -7.72
CA LEU A 235 9.95 -1.06 -6.71
C LEU A 235 10.17 -0.50 -5.29
N GLY A 236 11.38 -0.05 -4.96
CA GLY A 236 11.68 0.60 -3.67
C GLY A 236 10.84 1.86 -3.46
N ARG A 237 10.66 2.68 -4.49
CA ARG A 237 9.77 3.85 -4.43
C ARG A 237 8.31 3.45 -4.21
N ARG A 238 7.84 2.40 -4.87
CA ARG A 238 6.46 1.91 -4.70
C ARG A 238 6.25 1.30 -3.32
N LEU A 239 7.23 0.56 -2.83
CA LEU A 239 7.23 -0.06 -1.52
C LEU A 239 7.17 0.98 -0.39
N THR A 240 7.96 2.05 -0.49
CA THR A 240 7.93 3.17 0.47
C THR A 240 6.58 3.87 0.47
N MET A 241 6.00 4.17 -0.70
CA MET A 241 4.67 4.77 -0.82
C MET A 241 3.55 3.86 -0.29
N ALA A 242 3.59 2.57 -0.61
CA ALA A 242 2.61 1.59 -0.15
C ALA A 242 2.65 1.46 1.38
N SER A 243 3.87 1.41 1.95
CA SER A 243 4.08 1.38 3.40
C SER A 243 3.53 2.65 4.05
N GLU A 244 3.87 3.83 3.53
CA GLU A 244 3.36 5.10 4.05
C GLU A 244 1.82 5.14 4.10
N LYS A 245 1.17 4.75 2.99
CA LYS A 245 -0.30 4.68 2.91
C LYS A 245 -0.86 3.68 3.91
N PHE A 246 -0.28 2.48 4.00
CA PHE A 246 -0.71 1.43 4.92
C PHE A 246 -0.67 1.89 6.38
N PHE A 247 0.46 2.43 6.83
CA PHE A 247 0.61 2.92 8.21
C PHE A 247 -0.34 4.09 8.51
N LYS A 248 -0.48 5.06 7.59
CA LYS A 248 -1.44 6.18 7.75
C LYS A 248 -2.89 5.67 7.86
N ARG A 249 -3.26 4.65 7.09
CA ARG A 249 -4.61 4.06 7.11
C ARG A 249 -4.85 3.25 8.38
N ILE A 250 -3.88 2.47 8.85
CA ILE A 250 -4.00 1.75 10.12
C ILE A 250 -4.25 2.73 11.27
N ILE A 251 -3.45 3.80 11.37
CA ILE A 251 -3.67 4.83 12.40
C ILE A 251 -5.06 5.44 12.27
N ARG A 252 -5.48 5.80 11.05
CA ARG A 252 -6.83 6.32 10.81
C ARG A 252 -7.92 5.33 11.26
N LEU A 253 -7.75 4.04 11.00
CA LEU A 253 -8.68 2.98 11.39
C LEU A 253 -8.74 2.81 12.92
N MET A 254 -7.60 2.89 13.62
CA MET A 254 -7.56 2.87 15.09
C MET A 254 -8.33 4.06 15.68
N LEU A 255 -8.12 5.26 15.14
CA LEU A 255 -8.83 6.49 15.56
C LEU A 255 -10.32 6.47 15.21
N MET A 256 -10.70 5.82 14.10
CA MET A 256 -12.09 5.61 13.73
C MET A 256 -12.75 4.60 14.65
N LYS A 257 -12.07 3.50 15.02
CA LYS A 257 -12.61 2.48 15.91
C LYS A 257 -12.95 3.04 17.29
N GLU A 258 -12.11 3.91 17.87
CA GLU A 258 -12.43 4.57 19.15
C GLU A 258 -13.65 5.50 19.06
N ARG A 259 -13.91 6.10 17.89
CA ARG A 259 -15.12 6.91 17.66
C ARG A 259 -16.35 6.03 17.42
N VAL A 260 -16.22 5.05 16.55
CA VAL A 260 -17.29 4.14 16.15
C VAL A 260 -17.69 3.21 17.30
N GLY A 261 -16.75 2.74 18.11
CA GLY A 261 -17.01 1.95 19.32
C GLY A 261 -17.84 2.70 20.36
N ARG A 262 -17.58 3.99 20.54
CA ARG A 262 -18.40 4.87 21.41
C ARG A 262 -19.79 5.15 20.84
N VAL A 263 -19.97 5.09 19.52
CA VAL A 263 -21.22 5.44 18.82
C VAL A 263 -22.11 4.21 18.55
N LEU A 264 -21.54 3.01 18.46
CA LEU A 264 -22.23 1.77 18.07
C LEU A 264 -22.40 0.75 19.22
N MET A 265 -22.06 1.08 20.48
CA MET A 265 -22.12 0.13 21.62
C MET A 265 -21.54 -1.24 21.20
N LEU A 266 -20.32 -1.25 20.65
CA LEU A 266 -19.71 -2.45 20.05
C LEU A 266 -19.39 -3.58 21.05
N ASP A 267 -19.75 -3.44 22.33
CA ASP A 267 -19.55 -4.47 23.36
C ASP A 267 -20.32 -5.77 23.07
N GLU A 268 -21.44 -5.72 22.34
CA GLU A 268 -22.14 -6.94 21.91
C GLU A 268 -21.46 -7.64 20.72
N VAL A 269 -20.68 -6.93 19.91
CA VAL A 269 -19.99 -7.53 18.74
C VAL A 269 -18.66 -8.20 19.14
N VAL A 270 -18.16 -7.91 20.35
CA VAL A 270 -16.95 -8.53 20.93
C VAL A 270 -17.29 -9.77 21.78
N LYS A 271 -18.57 -9.99 22.13
CA LYS A 271 -19.02 -11.12 22.96
C LYS A 271 -19.70 -12.28 22.24
N VAL A 272 -19.75 -12.27 20.90
CA VAL A 272 -20.22 -13.41 20.09
C VAL A 272 -19.11 -13.89 19.17
#